data_AF-A0A960SS38-F1
#
_entry.id   AF-A0A960SS38-F1
#
_cell.length_a   1.000
_cell.length_b   1.000
_cell.length_c   1.000
_cell.angle_alpha   90.00
_cell.angle_beta   90.00
_cell.angle_gamma   90.00
#
_symmetry.space_group_name_H-M   'P 1'
#
loop_
_entity.id
_entity.type
_entity.pdbx_description
1 polymer ?
#
loop_
_entity_poly.entity_id
_entity_poly.type
_entity_poly.pdbx_seq_one_letter_code
_entity_poly.pdbx_strand_id
1 'polypeptide(L)'
;YFEVVPLPFEAQLAPVFATTVADFDGDGAEDLFLSQNFFAVEIETSRHDGGRGLLLCGDGRGGFRAVPGQESGIRVHGEQRGAAAADFDADGRVDLVVTQNAAATCLLRNATAAPGLRVRLAGPPGNPQGIGAVIRRRAGGVLGPAREIHAGSGYWSQDSAVVVLGGPTPPTGIEVKWPGGKTTTATVPPGAREVRLGFGGQVEVLQ
;
A
#
# COMPACT_ATOMS: atom_id res chain seq x y z
N TYR A 1 11.84 -11.65 22.62
CA TYR A 1 10.61 -11.52 23.44
C TYR A 1 9.62 -10.71 22.61
N PHE A 2 8.32 -10.99 22.70
CA PHE A 2 7.26 -10.25 21.98
C PHE A 2 6.46 -9.42 22.98
N GLU A 3 6.06 -8.21 22.59
CA GLU A 3 5.20 -7.31 23.35
C GLU A 3 3.88 -7.11 22.59
N VAL A 4 2.75 -7.11 23.31
CA VAL A 4 1.43 -6.90 22.72
C VAL A 4 1.18 -5.41 22.59
N VAL A 5 1.02 -4.93 21.35
CA VAL A 5 0.56 -3.57 21.06
C VAL A 5 -0.83 -3.67 20.43
N PRO A 6 -1.89 -3.21 21.11
CA PRO A 6 -3.24 -3.29 20.55
C PRO A 6 -3.42 -2.29 19.40
N LEU A 7 -4.05 -2.75 18.32
CA LEU A 7 -4.59 -1.86 17.29
C LEU A 7 -5.84 -1.14 17.80
N PRO A 8 -6.30 -0.06 17.11
CA PRO A 8 -7.56 0.61 17.44
C PRO A 8 -8.74 -0.34 17.55
N PHE A 9 -9.73 0.01 18.37
CA PHE A 9 -10.91 -0.81 18.65
C PHE A 9 -11.65 -1.24 17.36
N GLU A 10 -11.69 -0.37 16.36
CA GLU A 10 -12.33 -0.62 15.06
C GLU A 10 -11.73 -1.83 14.33
N ALA A 11 -10.44 -2.12 14.52
CA ALA A 11 -9.77 -3.28 13.94
C ALA A 11 -10.26 -4.60 14.56
N GLN A 12 -10.91 -4.54 15.73
CA GLN A 12 -11.43 -5.68 16.48
C GLN A 12 -12.92 -5.95 16.23
N LEU A 13 -13.62 -5.10 15.48
CA LEU A 13 -15.09 -5.15 15.32
C LEU A 13 -15.60 -6.28 14.42
N ALA A 14 -14.78 -6.76 13.50
CA ALA A 14 -15.15 -7.82 12.56
C ALA A 14 -13.91 -8.62 12.12
N PRO A 15 -14.08 -9.90 11.73
CA PRO A 15 -12.99 -10.70 11.18
C PRO A 15 -12.33 -10.01 9.99
N VAL A 16 -11.00 -10.11 9.92
CA VAL A 16 -10.18 -9.53 8.84
C VAL A 16 -9.65 -10.67 7.97
N PHE A 17 -9.89 -10.60 6.65
CA PHE A 17 -9.43 -11.60 5.69
C PHE A 17 -8.23 -11.15 4.86
N ALA A 18 -8.11 -9.85 4.61
CA ALA A 18 -6.98 -9.27 3.91
C ALA A 18 -6.46 -8.03 4.65
N THR A 19 -5.14 -7.91 4.70
CA THR A 19 -4.44 -6.70 5.09
C THR A 19 -3.60 -6.23 3.90
N THR A 20 -3.70 -4.95 3.58
CA THR A 20 -2.90 -4.29 2.55
C THR A 20 -2.11 -3.16 3.19
N VAL A 21 -0.83 -3.02 2.82
CA VAL A 21 0.07 -2.00 3.37
C VAL A 21 0.44 -1.03 2.25
N ALA A 22 0.09 0.23 2.41
CA ALA A 22 0.46 1.28 1.47
C ALA A 22 0.30 2.66 2.13
N ASP A 23 0.81 3.70 1.50
CA ASP A 23 0.65 5.10 1.94
C ASP A 23 -0.59 5.68 1.27
N PHE A 24 -1.73 5.55 1.96
CA PHE A 24 -3.04 5.91 1.45
C PHE A 24 -3.34 7.40 1.61
N ASP A 25 -2.64 8.14 2.47
CA ASP A 25 -2.80 9.59 2.60
C ASP A 25 -1.67 10.42 1.94
N GLY A 26 -0.58 9.77 1.54
CA GLY A 26 0.54 10.37 0.82
C GLY A 26 1.56 11.07 1.73
N ASP A 27 1.50 10.88 3.04
CA ASP A 27 2.38 11.53 4.01
C ASP A 27 3.78 10.86 4.13
N GLY A 28 3.92 9.69 3.51
CA GLY A 28 5.15 8.91 3.45
C GLY A 28 5.22 7.76 4.46
N ALA A 29 4.37 7.75 5.49
CA ALA A 29 4.22 6.63 6.43
C ALA A 29 3.47 5.46 5.78
N GLU A 30 3.57 4.27 6.38
CA GLU A 30 2.79 3.12 5.92
C GLU A 30 1.46 3.07 6.68
N ASP A 31 0.37 2.95 5.93
CA ASP A 31 -0.98 2.75 6.44
C ASP A 31 -1.41 1.30 6.21
N LEU A 32 -2.51 0.90 6.84
CA LEU A 32 -3.12 -0.41 6.65
C LEU A 32 -4.55 -0.26 6.15
N PHE A 33 -4.92 -1.07 5.17
CA PHE A 33 -6.32 -1.36 4.89
C PHE A 33 -6.66 -2.78 5.35
N LEU A 34 -7.79 -2.92 6.08
CA LEU A 34 -8.32 -4.20 6.53
C LEU A 34 -9.64 -4.52 5.81
N SER A 35 -9.65 -5.65 5.11
CA SER A 35 -10.82 -6.25 4.49
C SER A 35 -11.60 -7.06 5.51
N GLN A 36 -12.83 -6.63 5.81
CA GLN A 36 -13.60 -7.12 6.96
C GLN A 36 -14.84 -7.93 6.57
N ASN A 37 -15.38 -8.63 7.58
CA ASN A 37 -16.66 -9.34 7.63
C ASN A 37 -16.62 -10.83 7.29
N PHE A 38 -17.55 -11.57 7.91
CA PHE A 38 -17.80 -12.98 7.67
C PHE A 38 -19.29 -13.31 7.85
N PHE A 39 -19.91 -13.83 6.79
CA PHE A 39 -21.34 -14.09 6.71
C PHE A 39 -21.67 -15.59 6.75
N ALA A 40 -20.69 -16.46 6.48
CA ALA A 40 -20.87 -17.92 6.44
C ALA A 40 -20.89 -18.55 7.85
N VAL A 41 -21.86 -18.12 8.66
CA VAL A 41 -22.11 -18.60 10.02
C VAL A 41 -23.30 -19.55 10.05
N GLU A 42 -23.46 -20.30 11.14
CA GLU A 42 -24.62 -21.15 11.39
C GLU A 42 -25.92 -20.32 11.46
N ILE A 43 -27.07 -20.95 11.24
CA ILE A 43 -28.39 -20.26 11.20
C ILE A 43 -28.66 -19.46 12.48
N GLU A 44 -28.26 -19.98 13.64
CA GLU A 44 -28.49 -19.36 14.95
C GLU A 44 -27.43 -18.32 15.33
N THR A 45 -26.40 -18.14 14.49
CA THR A 45 -25.32 -17.17 14.72
C THR A 45 -25.54 -15.94 13.85
N SER A 46 -25.47 -14.76 14.47
CA SER A 46 -25.51 -13.51 13.71
C SER A 46 -24.24 -13.36 12.87
N ARG A 47 -24.40 -12.83 11.66
CA ARG A 47 -23.27 -12.52 10.78
C ARG A 47 -22.30 -11.57 11.49
N HIS A 48 -21.03 -11.68 11.16
CA HIS A 48 -20.01 -10.75 11.61
C HIS A 48 -19.91 -9.64 10.56
N ASP A 49 -20.87 -8.72 10.55
CA ASP A 49 -21.07 -7.68 9.52
C ASP A 49 -20.87 -6.25 10.03
N GLY A 50 -20.20 -6.10 11.18
CA GLY A 50 -19.90 -4.79 11.78
C GLY A 50 -18.83 -3.98 11.04
N GLY A 51 -18.03 -4.62 10.18
CA GLY A 51 -16.96 -4.00 9.42
C GLY A 51 -17.45 -3.29 8.17
N ARG A 52 -16.73 -2.24 7.78
CA ARG A 52 -17.04 -1.42 6.59
C ARG A 52 -15.85 -1.30 5.63
N GLY A 53 -14.79 -2.07 5.91
CA GLY A 53 -13.46 -1.82 5.38
C GLY A 53 -12.82 -0.73 6.24
N LEU A 54 -11.64 -0.99 6.76
CA LEU A 54 -11.01 -0.11 7.72
C LEU A 54 -9.67 0.39 7.20
N LEU A 55 -9.54 1.70 7.06
CA LEU A 55 -8.27 2.36 6.87
C LEU A 55 -7.68 2.73 8.24
N LEU A 56 -6.42 2.40 8.44
CA LEU A 56 -5.62 2.75 9.61
C LEU A 56 -4.43 3.58 9.14
N CYS A 57 -4.44 4.89 9.39
CA CYS A 57 -3.29 5.75 9.06
C CYS A 57 -2.18 5.57 10.10
N GLY A 58 -0.96 5.33 9.62
CA GLY A 58 0.22 5.12 10.45
C GLY A 58 0.88 6.43 10.88
N ASP A 59 1.54 6.43 12.03
CA ASP A 59 2.35 7.57 12.49
C ASP A 59 3.86 7.44 12.13
N GLY A 60 4.20 6.41 11.36
CA GLY A 60 5.57 6.05 10.99
C GLY A 60 6.41 5.44 12.13
N ARG A 61 5.83 5.25 13.32
CA ARG A 61 6.46 4.68 14.52
C ARG A 61 5.77 3.40 15.00
N GLY A 62 4.78 2.91 14.25
CA GLY A 62 4.00 1.73 14.56
C GLY A 62 2.70 2.02 15.32
N GLY A 63 2.37 3.30 15.55
CA GLY A 63 1.06 3.73 15.98
C GLY A 63 0.10 3.87 14.80
N PHE A 64 -1.18 3.56 15.02
CA PHE A 64 -2.21 3.61 13.99
C PHE A 64 -3.45 4.34 14.48
N ARG A 65 -4.03 5.18 13.61
CA ARG A 65 -5.32 5.85 13.84
C ARG A 65 -6.36 5.25 12.90
N ALA A 66 -7.47 4.77 13.45
CA ALA A 66 -8.62 4.38 12.64
C ALA A 66 -9.24 5.60 11.95
N VAL A 67 -9.44 5.50 10.64
CA VAL A 67 -10.08 6.54 9.83
C VAL A 67 -11.53 6.13 9.57
N PRO A 68 -12.53 6.89 10.08
CA PRO A 68 -13.92 6.59 9.83
C PRO A 68 -14.27 6.61 8.33
N GLY A 69 -15.20 5.76 7.89
CA GLY A 69 -15.64 5.72 6.49
C GLY A 69 -16.27 7.03 5.96
N GLN A 70 -16.63 7.96 6.86
CA GLN A 70 -17.06 9.31 6.50
C GLN A 70 -15.89 10.20 6.07
N GLU A 71 -14.71 9.97 6.61
CA GLU A 71 -13.46 10.67 6.30
C GLU A 71 -12.73 9.98 5.14
N SER A 72 -12.54 8.66 5.20
CA SER A 72 -11.81 7.91 4.16
C SER A 72 -12.63 7.68 2.88
N GLY A 73 -13.96 7.74 2.96
CA GLY A 73 -14.84 7.36 1.86
C GLY A 73 -14.97 5.84 1.65
N ILE A 74 -14.21 5.02 2.39
CA ILE A 74 -14.27 3.56 2.30
C ILE A 74 -15.50 3.05 3.07
N ARG A 75 -16.48 2.51 2.34
CA ARG A 75 -17.77 2.03 2.88
C ARG A 75 -18.23 0.75 2.18
N VAL A 76 -17.45 -0.32 2.34
CA VAL A 76 -17.75 -1.63 1.76
C VAL A 76 -18.50 -2.48 2.78
N HIS A 77 -19.80 -2.65 2.61
CA HIS A 77 -20.66 -3.32 3.61
C HIS A 77 -20.74 -4.84 3.47
N GLY A 78 -20.38 -5.41 2.33
CA GLY A 78 -20.52 -6.84 2.10
C GLY A 78 -19.42 -7.68 2.76
N GLU A 79 -19.38 -8.95 2.38
CA GLU A 79 -18.40 -9.92 2.87
C GLU A 79 -17.09 -9.74 2.11
N GLN A 80 -16.19 -8.92 2.63
CA GLN A 80 -14.95 -8.56 1.95
C GLN A 80 -13.95 -9.72 2.03
N ARG A 81 -13.15 -9.87 0.96
CA ARG A 81 -12.15 -10.93 0.83
C ARG A 81 -10.82 -10.35 0.40
N GLY A 82 -10.45 -10.53 -0.85
CA GLY A 82 -9.19 -10.02 -1.39
C GLY A 82 -9.17 -8.51 -1.45
N ALA A 83 -7.99 -7.94 -1.23
CA ALA A 83 -7.72 -6.52 -1.36
C ALA A 83 -6.36 -6.33 -2.01
N ALA A 84 -6.22 -5.32 -2.87
CA ALA A 84 -4.95 -4.96 -3.48
C ALA A 84 -4.83 -3.44 -3.64
N ALA A 85 -3.62 -2.92 -3.41
CA ALA A 85 -3.26 -1.53 -3.62
C ALA A 85 -2.53 -1.34 -4.95
N ALA A 86 -2.89 -0.28 -5.66
CA ALA A 86 -2.24 0.15 -6.89
C ALA A 86 -2.59 1.62 -7.15
N ASP A 87 -1.71 2.37 -7.80
CA ASP A 87 -2.10 3.63 -8.42
C ASP A 87 -2.61 3.32 -9.84
N PHE A 88 -3.92 3.08 -9.93
CA PHE A 88 -4.64 2.49 -11.06
C PHE A 88 -4.79 3.50 -12.20
N ASP A 89 -5.02 4.76 -11.88
CA ASP A 89 -5.20 5.83 -12.86
C ASP A 89 -3.93 6.65 -13.15
N ALA A 90 -2.81 6.30 -12.50
CA ALA A 90 -1.50 6.91 -12.64
C ALA A 90 -1.44 8.38 -12.22
N ASP A 91 -2.26 8.79 -11.25
CA ASP A 91 -2.27 10.15 -10.74
C ASP A 91 -1.29 10.42 -9.59
N GLY A 92 -0.58 9.37 -9.15
CA GLY A 92 0.39 9.42 -8.06
C GLY A 92 -0.21 9.12 -6.70
N ARG A 93 -1.48 8.68 -6.59
CA ARG A 93 -2.11 8.29 -5.34
C ARG A 93 -2.39 6.80 -5.32
N VAL A 94 -2.27 6.19 -4.16
CA VAL A 94 -2.58 4.77 -4.01
C VAL A 94 -4.10 4.59 -3.98
N ASP A 95 -4.62 3.88 -4.99
CA ASP A 95 -5.99 3.37 -5.04
C ASP A 95 -6.07 1.97 -4.40
N LEU A 96 -7.30 1.54 -4.16
CA LEU A 96 -7.61 0.26 -3.53
C LEU A 96 -8.67 -0.48 -4.32
N VAL A 97 -8.47 -1.78 -4.55
CA VAL A 97 -9.53 -2.68 -5.00
C VAL A 97 -9.86 -3.69 -3.91
N VAL A 98 -11.15 -3.94 -3.69
CA VAL A 98 -11.66 -4.89 -2.69
C VAL A 98 -12.66 -5.83 -3.36
N THR A 99 -12.42 -7.13 -3.26
CA THR A 99 -13.34 -8.16 -3.72
C THR A 99 -14.28 -8.58 -2.60
N GLN A 100 -15.46 -9.06 -2.98
CA GLN A 100 -16.48 -9.51 -2.05
C GLN A 100 -17.03 -10.86 -2.46
N ASN A 101 -17.38 -11.68 -1.49
CA ASN A 101 -18.20 -12.86 -1.73
C ASN A 101 -19.64 -12.45 -2.05
N ALA A 102 -20.20 -13.01 -3.13
CA ALA A 102 -21.59 -12.79 -3.55
C ALA A 102 -21.99 -11.30 -3.76
N ALA A 103 -21.01 -10.41 -3.97
CA ALA A 103 -21.21 -8.99 -4.28
C ALA A 103 -20.16 -8.49 -5.28
N ALA A 104 -20.35 -7.28 -5.80
CA ALA A 104 -19.46 -6.70 -6.80
C ALA A 104 -18.09 -6.35 -6.21
N THR A 105 -17.03 -6.51 -7.01
CA THR A 105 -15.71 -5.93 -6.69
C THR A 105 -15.80 -4.41 -6.68
N CYS A 106 -15.22 -3.78 -5.67
CA CYS A 106 -15.18 -2.33 -5.51
C CYS A 106 -13.78 -1.82 -5.86
N LEU A 107 -13.68 -0.96 -6.88
CA LEU A 107 -12.49 -0.11 -7.08
C LEU A 107 -12.74 1.23 -6.38
N LEU A 108 -11.89 1.58 -5.44
CA LEU A 108 -11.90 2.83 -4.70
C LEU A 108 -10.72 3.68 -5.16
N ARG A 109 -11.02 4.69 -5.97
CA ARG A 109 -10.03 5.67 -6.42
C ARG A 109 -9.76 6.69 -5.32
N ASN A 110 -8.50 6.95 -5.03
CA ASN A 110 -8.07 7.90 -4.03
C ASN A 110 -8.04 9.31 -4.64
N ALA A 111 -8.87 10.21 -4.13
CA ALA A 111 -8.98 11.56 -4.67
C ALA A 111 -8.34 12.64 -3.78
N THR A 112 -7.88 12.28 -2.59
CA THR A 112 -7.56 13.25 -1.52
C THR A 112 -6.12 13.21 -1.07
N ALA A 113 -5.41 12.09 -1.27
CA ALA A 113 -4.01 11.97 -0.87
C ALA A 113 -3.09 12.96 -1.58
N ALA A 114 -1.97 13.28 -0.95
CA ALA A 114 -0.88 13.97 -1.63
C ALA A 114 -0.26 13.01 -2.67
N PRO A 115 -0.11 13.42 -3.95
CA PRO A 115 0.49 12.54 -4.95
C PRO A 115 1.98 12.33 -4.66
N GLY A 116 2.41 11.08 -4.72
CA GLY A 116 3.80 10.66 -4.55
C GLY A 116 4.53 10.42 -5.88
N LEU A 117 5.79 10.02 -5.78
CA LEU A 117 6.57 9.58 -6.93
C LEU A 117 6.24 8.12 -7.24
N ARG A 118 5.73 7.85 -8.45
CA ARG A 118 5.56 6.49 -8.95
C ARG A 118 6.91 5.90 -9.35
N VAL A 119 7.21 4.69 -8.89
CA VAL A 119 8.47 4.01 -9.17
C VAL A 119 8.19 2.62 -9.71
N ARG A 120 8.71 2.35 -10.91
CA ARG A 120 8.73 1.02 -11.53
C ARG A 120 10.16 0.49 -11.54
N LEU A 121 10.37 -0.74 -11.08
CA LEU A 121 11.66 -1.39 -11.24
C LEU A 121 11.78 -2.09 -12.59
N ALA A 122 12.97 -2.02 -13.18
CA ALA A 122 13.44 -2.88 -14.25
C ALA A 122 14.55 -3.76 -13.67
N GLY A 123 14.15 -4.84 -13.00
CA GLY A 123 15.04 -5.79 -12.36
C GLY A 123 15.83 -6.66 -13.36
N PRO A 124 16.68 -7.57 -12.87
CA PRO A 124 17.45 -8.47 -13.72
C PRO A 124 16.54 -9.48 -14.46
N PRO A 125 17.02 -10.18 -15.51
CA PRO A 125 16.18 -11.08 -16.33
C PRO A 125 15.36 -12.13 -15.55
N GLY A 126 15.89 -12.65 -14.44
CA GLY A 126 15.18 -13.63 -13.60
C GLY A 126 14.18 -13.02 -12.61
N ASN A 127 14.14 -11.69 -12.46
CA ASN A 127 13.23 -10.97 -11.59
C ASN A 127 12.94 -9.57 -12.15
N PRO A 128 12.23 -9.46 -13.29
CA PRO A 128 12.10 -8.21 -14.03
C PRO A 128 11.29 -7.14 -13.27
N GLN A 129 10.38 -7.56 -12.40
CA GLN A 129 9.59 -6.66 -11.56
C GLN A 129 10.31 -6.29 -10.25
N GLY A 130 11.44 -6.92 -9.94
CA GLY A 130 12.18 -6.67 -8.71
C GLY A 130 11.45 -7.13 -7.44
N ILE A 131 10.70 -8.23 -7.51
CA ILE A 131 10.04 -8.82 -6.33
C ILE A 131 11.07 -9.10 -5.23
N GLY A 132 10.79 -8.69 -4.00
CA GLY A 132 11.68 -8.73 -2.84
C GLY A 132 12.70 -7.58 -2.78
N ALA A 133 12.68 -6.63 -3.73
CA ALA A 133 13.48 -5.43 -3.64
C ALA A 133 12.86 -4.44 -2.65
N VAL A 134 13.71 -3.81 -1.85
CA VAL A 134 13.33 -2.76 -0.90
C VAL A 134 13.70 -1.40 -1.46
N ILE A 135 12.71 -0.55 -1.64
CA ILE A 135 12.82 0.81 -2.19
C ILE A 135 12.70 1.82 -1.05
N ARG A 136 13.57 2.82 -1.06
CA ARG A 136 13.51 3.98 -0.15
C ARG A 136 13.70 5.25 -0.94
N ARG A 137 12.79 6.21 -0.78
CA ARG A 137 13.00 7.57 -1.29
C ARG A 137 14.09 8.27 -0.49
N ARG A 138 14.88 9.13 -1.13
CA ARG A 138 15.81 10.07 -0.49
C ARG A 138 15.28 11.49 -0.67
N ALA A 139 15.11 12.21 0.43
CA ALA A 139 14.66 13.59 0.44
C ALA A 139 15.29 14.33 1.62
N GLY A 140 15.69 15.59 1.45
CA GLY A 140 16.30 16.37 2.54
C GLY A 140 17.54 15.75 3.18
N GLY A 141 18.28 14.90 2.46
CA GLY A 141 19.47 14.21 2.96
C GLY A 141 19.19 12.94 3.79
N VAL A 142 17.93 12.55 3.98
CA VAL A 142 17.54 11.33 4.72
C VAL A 142 16.83 10.34 3.81
N LEU A 143 16.87 9.06 4.20
CA LEU A 143 16.08 8.00 3.57
C LEU A 143 14.71 7.91 4.25
N GLY A 144 13.64 7.86 3.46
CA GLY A 144 12.29 7.60 3.93
C GLY A 144 12.07 6.14 4.37
N PRO A 145 10.81 5.76 4.64
CA PRO A 145 10.44 4.40 5.00
C PRO A 145 10.83 3.38 3.92
N ALA A 146 10.99 2.14 4.36
CA ALA A 146 11.33 1.01 3.50
C ALA A 146 10.06 0.37 2.95
N ARG A 147 9.94 0.30 1.62
CA ARG A 147 8.86 -0.41 0.93
C ARG A 147 9.42 -1.56 0.15
N GLU A 148 8.96 -2.76 0.44
CA GLU A 148 9.32 -3.94 -0.33
C GLU A 148 8.29 -4.16 -1.46
N ILE A 149 8.76 -4.55 -2.64
CA ILE A 149 7.87 -5.02 -3.70
C ILE A 149 7.57 -6.49 -3.44
N HIS A 150 6.32 -6.80 -3.09
CA HIS A 150 5.88 -8.18 -2.86
C HIS A 150 5.18 -8.79 -4.07
N ALA A 151 5.18 -10.12 -4.14
CA ALA A 151 4.32 -10.89 -5.03
C ALA A 151 3.27 -11.60 -4.17
N GLY A 152 2.19 -10.88 -3.89
CA GLY A 152 1.11 -11.32 -3.02
C GLY A 152 0.77 -10.25 -1.99
N SER A 153 -0.51 -10.11 -1.71
CA SER A 153 -1.07 -9.27 -0.65
C SER A 153 -2.47 -9.78 -0.31
N GLY A 154 -2.93 -9.51 0.90
CA GLY A 154 -4.30 -9.87 1.30
C GLY A 154 -4.69 -11.34 1.04
N TYR A 155 -6.01 -11.58 0.93
CA TYR A 155 -6.58 -12.88 0.63
C TYR A 155 -6.58 -13.13 -0.89
N TRP A 156 -5.75 -14.05 -1.39
CA TRP A 156 -5.66 -14.42 -2.81
C TRP A 156 -5.55 -13.20 -3.75
N SER A 157 -4.80 -12.19 -3.34
CA SER A 157 -4.63 -10.94 -4.07
C SER A 157 -3.15 -10.60 -4.22
N GLN A 158 -2.87 -9.55 -4.99
CA GLN A 158 -1.51 -9.05 -5.19
C GLN A 158 -1.55 -7.55 -5.47
N ASP A 159 -0.72 -6.79 -4.74
CA ASP A 159 -0.50 -5.37 -4.96
C ASP A 159 0.31 -5.12 -6.24
N SER A 160 0.23 -3.89 -6.75
CA SER A 160 1.04 -3.47 -7.89
C SER A 160 2.54 -3.54 -7.58
N ALA A 161 3.34 -3.97 -8.56
CA ALA A 161 4.79 -3.84 -8.51
C ALA A 161 5.29 -2.40 -8.77
N VAL A 162 4.38 -1.49 -9.16
CA VAL A 162 4.64 -0.04 -9.21
C VAL A 162 4.25 0.55 -7.86
N VAL A 163 5.23 1.13 -7.17
CA VAL A 163 5.02 1.72 -5.85
C VAL A 163 4.89 3.23 -5.95
N VAL A 164 4.09 3.82 -5.07
CA VAL A 164 4.01 5.28 -4.89
C VAL A 164 4.80 5.65 -3.65
N LEU A 165 5.72 6.60 -3.78
CA LEU A 165 6.56 7.09 -2.68
C LEU A 165 6.12 8.51 -2.30
N GLY A 166 5.24 8.63 -1.30
CA GLY A 166 4.74 9.88 -0.76
C GLY A 166 5.72 10.61 0.16
N GLY A 167 5.25 11.70 0.75
CA GLY A 167 5.95 12.47 1.78
C GLY A 167 6.15 13.95 1.47
N PRO A 168 6.33 14.78 2.52
CA PRO A 168 6.18 16.23 2.45
C PRO A 168 7.27 16.95 1.65
N THR A 169 8.48 16.39 1.62
CA THR A 169 9.62 16.93 0.88
C THR A 169 9.79 16.19 -0.43
N PRO A 170 9.85 16.84 -1.60
CA PRO A 170 10.08 16.17 -2.88
C PRO A 170 11.33 15.28 -2.88
N PRO A 171 11.28 14.10 -3.52
CA PRO A 171 12.42 13.19 -3.54
C PRO A 171 13.52 13.71 -4.45
N THR A 172 14.76 13.62 -3.99
CA THR A 172 15.97 13.91 -4.79
C THR A 172 16.64 12.64 -5.30
N GLY A 173 16.25 11.49 -4.79
CA GLY A 173 16.77 10.20 -5.22
C GLY A 173 15.98 9.02 -4.71
N ILE A 174 16.38 7.83 -5.15
CA ILE A 174 15.85 6.55 -4.70
C ILE A 174 17.04 5.64 -4.40
N GLU A 175 16.93 4.88 -3.32
CA GLU A 175 17.78 3.73 -3.03
C GLU A 175 16.96 2.45 -3.18
N VAL A 176 17.53 1.46 -3.88
CA VAL A 176 16.94 0.14 -4.04
C VAL A 176 17.93 -0.90 -3.57
N LYS A 177 17.55 -1.65 -2.53
CA LYS A 177 18.24 -2.87 -2.11
C LYS A 177 17.57 -4.05 -2.78
N TRP A 178 18.28 -4.70 -3.69
CA TRP A 178 17.78 -5.83 -4.47
C TRP A 178 17.90 -7.16 -3.70
N PRO A 179 17.10 -8.17 -4.06
CA PRO A 179 17.38 -9.55 -3.67
C PRO A 179 18.82 -9.92 -4.05
N GLY A 180 19.52 -10.59 -3.14
CA GLY A 180 20.95 -10.89 -3.30
C GLY A 180 21.90 -9.80 -2.79
N GLY A 181 21.38 -8.70 -2.22
CA GLY A 181 22.16 -7.74 -1.42
C GLY A 181 22.78 -6.58 -2.20
N LYS A 182 22.70 -6.58 -3.54
CA LYS A 182 23.12 -5.42 -4.34
C LYS A 182 22.28 -4.20 -3.95
N THR A 183 22.93 -3.05 -3.80
CA THR A 183 22.25 -1.77 -3.61
C THR A 183 22.52 -0.86 -4.80
N THR A 184 21.47 -0.22 -5.30
CA THR A 184 21.53 0.76 -6.38
C THR A 184 20.96 2.06 -5.87
N THR A 185 21.64 3.18 -6.15
CA THR A 185 21.11 4.52 -5.86
C THR A 185 20.95 5.28 -7.16
N ALA A 186 19.95 6.14 -7.21
CA ALA A 186 19.70 6.95 -8.38
C ALA A 186 19.16 8.34 -8.01
N THR A 187 19.44 9.32 -8.86
CA THR A 187 18.92 10.69 -8.72
C THR A 187 17.56 10.76 -9.40
N VAL A 188 16.59 11.41 -8.74
CA VAL A 188 15.28 11.69 -9.33
C VAL A 188 15.30 13.13 -9.88
N PRO A 189 15.03 13.34 -11.17
CA PRO A 189 14.92 14.69 -11.72
C PRO A 189 13.81 15.51 -11.05
N PRO A 190 14.02 16.81 -10.80
CA PRO A 190 12.97 17.67 -10.25
C PRO A 190 11.69 17.62 -11.11
N GLY A 191 10.54 17.45 -10.46
CA GLY A 191 9.24 17.41 -11.11
C GLY A 191 8.85 16.08 -11.78
N ALA A 192 9.71 15.05 -11.72
CA ALA A 192 9.36 13.71 -12.20
C ALA A 192 8.17 13.15 -11.39
N ARG A 193 7.16 12.62 -12.09
CA ARG A 193 5.96 11.99 -11.50
C ARG A 193 6.03 10.47 -11.51
N GLU A 194 6.64 9.91 -12.55
CA GLU A 194 6.92 8.48 -12.65
C GLU A 194 8.35 8.25 -13.15
N VAL A 195 9.04 7.28 -12.56
CA VAL A 195 10.37 6.84 -13.00
C VAL A 195 10.44 5.32 -13.11
N ARG A 196 11.20 4.85 -14.11
CA ARG A 196 11.68 3.47 -14.19
C ARG A 196 13.14 3.41 -13.76
N LEU A 197 13.45 2.59 -12.77
CA LEU A 197 14.81 2.38 -12.24
C LEU A 197 15.32 0.99 -12.63
N GLY A 198 16.41 0.95 -13.38
CA GLY A 198 17.07 -0.29 -13.80
C GLY A 198 17.99 -0.89 -12.74
N PHE A 199 18.16 -2.22 -12.77
CA PHE A 199 19.11 -2.93 -11.90
C PHE A 199 20.54 -2.36 -11.92
N GLY A 200 20.94 -1.73 -13.03
CA GLY A 200 22.23 -1.04 -13.19
C GLY A 200 22.29 0.39 -12.67
N GLY A 201 21.18 0.97 -12.21
CA GLY A 201 21.08 2.37 -11.73
C GLY A 201 20.66 3.38 -12.79
N GLN A 202 20.32 2.93 -14.00
CA GLN A 202 19.73 3.82 -15.01
C GLN A 202 18.34 4.28 -14.55
N VAL A 203 18.04 5.56 -14.75
CA VAL A 203 16.72 6.15 -14.50
C VAL A 203 16.15 6.67 -15.81
N GLU A 204 14.93 6.26 -16.09
CA GLU A 204 14.10 6.77 -17.18
C GLU A 204 12.89 7.47 -16.56
N VAL A 205 12.67 8.74 -16.89
CA VAL A 205 11.44 9.46 -16.49
C VAL A 205 10.34 9.06 -17.47
N LEU A 206 9.21 8.59 -16.96
CA LEU A 206 8.06 8.23 -17.77
C LEU A 206 7.11 9.43 -17.87
N GLN A 207 6.53 9.63 -19.06
CA GLN A 207 5.57 10.70 -19.35
C GLN A 207 4.15 10.30 -18.96
#